data_AF-A0A2V6TNW5-F1
#
_entry.id   AF-A0A2V6TNW5-F1
#
_cell.length_a   1.000
_cell.length_b   1.000
_cell.length_c   1.000
_cell.angle_alpha   90.00
_cell.angle_beta   90.00
_cell.angle_gamma   90.00
#
_symmetry.space_group_name_H-M   'P 1'
#
loop_
_entity.id
_entity.type
_entity.pdbx_description
1 polymer ?
#
loop_
_entity_poly.entity_id
_entity_poly.type
_entity_poly.pdbx_seq_one_letter_code
_entity_poly.pdbx_strand_id
1 'polypeptide(L)'
;MSVTRERIQGETAAAAMCITRDEISYPANLREIPLPPERLWVRGRVEADDTLAIAIVGAREATQYGIGCAERLAADLAARGITIISGLARGIDSAARM
;
A
#
# COMPACT_ATOMS: atom_id res chain seq x y z
N MET A 1 34.69 -6.88 -1.17
CA MET A 1 33.42 -7.55 -1.49
C MET A 1 32.59 -6.59 -2.30
N SER A 2 32.42 -6.93 -3.58
CA SER A 2 31.84 -6.10 -4.64
C SER A 2 30.37 -5.78 -4.36
N VAL A 3 30.09 -4.53 -4.02
CA VAL A 3 28.73 -3.97 -4.08
C VAL A 3 28.41 -3.76 -5.56
N THR A 4 27.70 -4.70 -6.16
CA THR A 4 27.20 -4.59 -7.54
C THR A 4 26.14 -3.49 -7.57
N ARG A 5 26.55 -2.28 -7.99
CA ARG A 5 25.68 -1.14 -8.30
C ARG A 5 25.27 -1.23 -9.76
N GLU A 6 24.02 -1.62 -10.03
CA GLU A 6 23.26 -1.40 -11.27
C GLU A 6 21.91 -2.11 -11.09
N ARG A 7 20.71 -1.55 -11.32
CA ARG A 7 20.28 -0.61 -12.35
C ARG A 7 19.14 0.26 -11.79
N ILE A 8 19.18 1.57 -12.05
CA ILE A 8 17.96 2.40 -12.12
C ILE A 8 17.98 3.05 -13.49
N GLN A 9 17.41 2.33 -14.47
CA GLN A 9 16.92 2.95 -15.70
C GLN A 9 15.41 2.89 -15.61
N GLY A 10 14.80 4.03 -15.31
CA GLY A 10 13.34 4.15 -15.18
C GLY A 10 12.87 5.39 -14.42
N GLU A 11 13.56 6.53 -14.49
CA GLU A 11 12.91 7.80 -14.19
C GLU A 11 11.96 8.15 -15.34
N THR A 12 10.66 7.88 -15.17
CA THR A 12 9.55 8.80 -15.50
C THR A 12 8.17 8.16 -15.26
N ALA A 13 7.52 8.49 -14.13
CA ALA A 13 6.07 8.67 -14.00
C ALA A 13 5.70 9.12 -12.56
N ALA A 14 5.91 10.42 -12.28
CA ALA A 14 5.83 11.10 -10.97
C ALA A 14 6.93 10.66 -9.98
N ALA A 15 7.59 11.62 -9.32
CA ALA A 15 8.75 11.38 -8.47
C ALA A 15 8.47 10.29 -7.41
N ALA A 16 9.00 9.08 -7.65
CA ALA A 16 8.93 8.01 -6.68
C ALA A 16 10.05 8.21 -5.66
N MET A 17 9.68 8.29 -4.38
CA MET A 17 10.61 8.36 -3.27
C MET A 17 11.06 6.95 -2.88
N CYS A 18 12.34 6.79 -2.56
CA CYS A 18 12.88 5.56 -2.01
C CYS A 18 12.97 5.73 -0.49
N ILE A 19 12.25 4.88 0.25
CA ILE A 19 12.31 4.81 1.72
C ILE A 19 13.06 3.54 2.11
N THR A 20 14.10 3.69 2.92
CA THR A 20 14.89 2.58 3.46
C THR A 20 14.34 2.14 4.82
N ARG A 21 14.61 0.88 5.21
CA ARG A 21 14.08 0.27 6.44
C ARG A 21 14.34 1.07 7.74
N ASP A 22 15.47 1.77 7.79
CA ASP A 22 15.92 2.53 8.97
C ASP A 22 15.32 3.94 9.05
N GLU A 23 14.67 4.43 7.99
CA GLU A 23 14.04 5.74 7.99
C GLU A 23 12.74 5.74 8.78
N ILE A 24 12.45 6.84 9.49
CA ILE A 24 11.23 6.99 10.29
C ILE A 24 9.94 6.85 9.47
N SER A 25 10.00 7.24 8.19
CA SER A 25 8.92 7.15 7.21
C SER A 25 8.61 5.72 6.75
N TYR A 26 9.46 4.74 7.08
CA TYR A 26 9.18 3.35 6.78
C TYR A 26 8.04 2.83 7.67
N PRO A 27 7.00 2.19 7.12
CA PRO A 27 5.84 1.73 7.90
C PRO A 27 6.22 0.77 9.03
N ALA A 28 5.79 1.07 10.25
CA ALA A 28 6.11 0.25 11.44
C ALA A 28 5.67 -1.21 11.28
N ASN A 29 4.43 -1.43 10.84
CA ASN A 29 3.86 -2.77 10.65
C ASN A 29 4.67 -3.61 9.64
N LEU A 30 5.30 -2.97 8.65
CA LEU A 30 6.11 -3.66 7.65
C LEU A 30 7.53 -3.97 8.16
N ARG A 31 7.97 -3.41 9.30
CA ARG A 31 9.24 -3.82 9.93
C ARG A 31 9.09 -5.13 10.69
N GLU A 32 7.87 -5.48 11.09
CA GLU A 32 7.55 -6.62 11.96
C GLU A 32 7.37 -7.93 11.19
N ILE A 33 7.20 -7.89 9.86
CA ILE A 33 7.07 -9.11 9.06
C ILE A 33 8.41 -9.87 9.01
N PRO A 34 8.41 -11.20 8.83
CA PRO A 34 9.64 -12.02 8.93
C PRO A 34 10.77 -11.63 7.97
N LEU A 35 10.43 -11.09 6.79
CA LEU A 35 11.37 -10.66 5.76
C LEU A 35 10.95 -9.27 5.28
N PRO A 36 11.23 -8.20 6.06
CA PRO A 36 10.83 -6.86 5.69
C PRO A 36 11.64 -6.39 4.48
N PRO A 37 11.04 -5.71 3.50
CA PRO A 37 11.79 -5.17 2.37
C PRO A 37 12.80 -4.10 2.83
N GLU A 38 14.04 -4.19 2.35
CA GLU A 38 15.09 -3.20 2.67
C GLU A 38 14.80 -1.81 2.10
N ARG A 39 14.04 -1.75 1.00
CA ARG A 39 13.67 -0.52 0.29
C ARG A 39 12.22 -0.59 -0.19
N LEU A 40 11.51 0.52 -0.02
CA LEU A 40 10.16 0.76 -0.53
C LEU A 40 10.20 1.92 -1.52
N TRP A 41 9.64 1.70 -2.70
CA TRP A 41 9.43 2.77 -3.69
C TRP A 41 8.00 3.28 -3.55
N VAL A 42 7.88 4.55 -3.19
CA VAL A 42 6.60 5.19 -2.88
C VAL A 42 6.33 6.30 -3.87
N ARG A 43 5.12 6.30 -4.44
CA ARG A 43 4.60 7.44 -5.18
C ARG A 43 3.51 8.11 -4.34
N GLY A 44 3.77 9.34 -3.89
CA GLY A 44 2.93 10.05 -2.93
C GLY A 44 3.67 10.25 -1.60
N ARG A 45 2.95 10.14 -0.48
CA ARG A 45 3.46 10.34 0.88
C ARG A 45 2.95 9.24 1.80
N VAL A 46 3.78 8.84 2.76
CA VAL A 46 3.42 7.96 3.87
C VAL A 46 3.31 8.84 5.10
N GLU A 47 2.14 8.87 5.72
CA GLU A 47 1.84 9.67 6.90
C GLU A 47 1.91 8.81 8.17
N ALA A 48 2.08 9.44 9.33
CA ALA A 48 2.12 8.71 10.61
C ALA A 48 0.81 7.93 10.87
N ASP A 49 -0.32 8.52 10.46
CA ASP A 49 -1.66 7.93 10.62
C ASP A 49 -1.85 6.64 9.81
N ASP A 50 -1.04 6.43 8.75
CA ASP A 50 -1.05 5.19 7.95
C ASP A 50 -0.58 3.96 8.72
N THR A 51 -0.08 4.14 9.95
CA THR A 51 0.23 3.02 10.86
C THR A 51 -1.04 2.26 11.24
N LEU A 52 -2.17 2.95 11.42
CA LEU A 52 -3.47 2.33 11.66
C LEU A 52 -4.14 2.03 10.32
N ALA A 53 -3.80 0.88 9.76
CA ALA A 53 -4.29 0.48 8.45
C ALA A 53 -4.96 -0.90 8.43
N ILE A 54 -5.95 -1.05 7.56
CA ILE A 54 -6.63 -2.31 7.29
C ILE A 54 -6.50 -2.67 5.82
N ALA A 55 -6.07 -3.90 5.55
CA ALA A 55 -6.05 -4.43 4.20
C ALA A 55 -7.42 -4.96 3.79
N ILE A 56 -7.98 -4.48 2.68
CA ILE A 56 -9.16 -5.05 2.05
C ILE A 56 -8.74 -5.73 0.74
N VAL A 57 -8.93 -7.05 0.70
CA VAL A 57 -8.56 -7.92 -0.42
C VAL A 57 -9.73 -8.83 -0.77
N GLY A 58 -9.83 -9.25 -2.03
CA GLY A 58 -10.85 -10.22 -2.42
C GLY A 58 -10.82 -10.64 -3.89
N ALA A 59 -11.96 -11.16 -4.37
CA ALA A 59 -12.08 -11.72 -5.70
C ALA A 59 -11.84 -10.68 -6.81
N ARG A 60 -11.12 -11.08 -7.87
CA ARG A 60 -10.90 -10.26 -9.07
C ARG A 60 -12.16 -10.10 -9.93
N GLU A 61 -13.05 -11.09 -9.84
CA GLU A 61 -14.38 -11.12 -10.45
C GLU A 61 -15.41 -11.18 -9.32
N ALA A 62 -15.65 -10.03 -8.70
CA ALA A 62 -16.58 -9.89 -7.60
C ALA A 62 -18.02 -9.71 -8.10
N THR A 63 -18.99 -10.21 -7.32
CA THR A 63 -20.40 -9.88 -7.53
C THR A 63 -20.67 -8.41 -7.19
N GLN A 64 -21.76 -7.85 -7.72
CA GLN A 64 -22.18 -6.48 -7.37
C GLN A 64 -22.40 -6.31 -5.86
N TYR A 65 -22.92 -7.35 -5.19
CA TYR A 65 -23.03 -7.37 -3.73
C TYR A 65 -21.66 -7.27 -3.04
N GLY A 66 -20.69 -8.07 -3.48
CA GLY A 66 -19.33 -8.04 -2.92
C GLY A 66 -18.66 -6.68 -3.11
N ILE A 67 -18.84 -6.06 -4.27
CA ILE A 67 -18.37 -4.70 -4.57
C ILE A 67 -18.99 -3.69 -3.58
N GLY A 68 -20.32 -3.69 -3.44
CA GLY A 68 -21.00 -2.76 -2.53
C GLY A 68 -20.63 -2.98 -1.05
N CYS A 69 -20.36 -4.22 -0.64
CA CYS A 69 -19.82 -4.50 0.69
C CYS A 69 -18.42 -3.93 0.89
N ALA A 70 -17.53 -4.08 -0.09
CA ALA A 70 -16.17 -3.57 -0.02
C ALA A 70 -16.12 -2.03 0.01
N GLU A 71 -16.89 -1.37 -0.86
CA GLU A 71 -17.03 0.09 -0.89
C GLU A 71 -17.52 0.62 0.47
N ARG A 72 -18.62 0.06 0.98
CA ARG A 72 -19.21 0.51 2.23
C ARG A 72 -18.27 0.29 3.42
N LEU A 73 -17.63 -0.88 3.49
CA LEU A 73 -16.68 -1.15 4.57
C LEU A 73 -15.47 -0.20 4.51
N ALA A 74 -14.92 0.03 3.32
CA ALA A 74 -13.80 0.94 3.14
C ALA A 74 -14.18 2.37 3.53
N ALA A 75 -15.34 2.86 3.08
CA ALA A 75 -15.85 4.19 3.41
C ALA A 75 -16.08 4.37 4.92
N ASP A 76 -16.71 3.40 5.58
CA ASP A 76 -17.00 3.44 7.02
C ASP A 76 -15.71 3.48 7.87
N LEU A 77 -14.66 2.78 7.44
CA LEU A 77 -13.36 2.75 8.10
C LEU A 77 -12.55 4.02 7.82
N ALA A 78 -12.51 4.47 6.55
CA ALA A 78 -11.82 5.70 6.17
C ALA A 78 -12.42 6.93 6.85
N ALA A 79 -13.74 6.99 7.00
CA ALA A 79 -14.44 8.04 7.75
C ALA A 79 -14.04 8.10 9.25
N ARG A 80 -13.42 7.04 9.78
CA ARG A 80 -12.90 6.96 11.14
C ARG A 80 -11.39 7.20 11.21
N GLY A 81 -10.75 7.59 10.10
CA GLY A 81 -9.31 7.84 10.02
C GLY A 81 -8.46 6.57 9.92
N ILE A 82 -9.04 5.44 9.49
CA ILE A 82 -8.29 4.20 9.26
C ILE A 82 -7.84 4.16 7.80
N THR A 83 -6.54 3.97 7.57
CA THR A 83 -5.99 3.86 6.22
C THR A 83 -6.38 2.52 5.58
N ILE A 84 -6.91 2.54 4.36
CA ILE A 84 -7.24 1.31 3.61
C ILE A 84 -6.10 0.96 2.67
N ILE A 85 -5.58 -0.27 2.81
CA ILE A 85 -4.53 -0.83 1.95
C ILE A 85 -5.16 -1.85 0.99
N SER A 86 -4.78 -1.82 -0.28
CA SER A 86 -5.22 -2.81 -1.26
C SER A 86 -4.19 -3.03 -2.38
N GLY A 87 -4.32 -4.13 -3.13
CA GLY A 87 -3.34 -4.59 -4.11
C GLY A 87 -3.50 -4.03 -5.53
N LEU A 88 -4.37 -3.03 -5.71
CA LEU A 88 -4.68 -2.40 -7.00
C LEU A 88 -5.25 -3.36 -8.07
N ALA A 89 -5.69 -4.56 -7.68
CA ALA A 89 -6.32 -5.50 -8.60
C ALA A 89 -7.74 -5.06 -9.03
N ARG A 90 -8.27 -5.65 -10.10
CA ARG A 90 -9.71 -5.53 -10.45
C ARG A 90 -10.56 -6.20 -9.36
N GLY A 91 -11.84 -5.85 -9.28
CA GLY A 91 -12.79 -6.45 -8.33
C GLY A 91 -12.74 -5.77 -6.98
N ILE A 92 -12.69 -6.55 -5.89
CA ILE A 92 -12.75 -6.04 -4.51
C ILE A 92 -11.67 -4.99 -4.22
N ASP A 93 -10.45 -5.21 -4.69
CA ASP A 93 -9.35 -4.25 -4.52
C ASP A 93 -9.62 -2.88 -5.18
N SER A 94 -10.45 -2.83 -6.22
CA SER A 94 -10.86 -1.58 -6.86
C SER A 94 -11.99 -0.89 -6.11
N ALA A 95 -12.94 -1.67 -5.62
CA ALA A 95 -14.06 -1.21 -4.82
C ALA A 95 -13.61 -0.59 -3.49
N ALA A 96 -12.56 -1.14 -2.87
CA ALA A 96 -12.08 -0.69 -1.55
C ALA A 96 -11.32 0.65 -1.55
N ARG A 97 -11.00 1.22 -2.72
CA ARG A 97 -10.18 2.44 -2.84
C ARG A 97 -10.85 3.58 -3.62
N MET A 98 -12.09 3.37 -4.05
CA MET A 98 -12.93 4.38 -4.71
C MET A 98 -13.61 5.25 -3.67
#